data_AF-A0A0P9DWL6-F1
#
_entry.id   AF-A0A0P9DWL6-F1
#
_cell.length_a   1.000
_cell.length_b   1.000
_cell.length_c   1.000
_cell.angle_alpha   90.00
_cell.angle_beta   90.00
_cell.angle_gamma   90.00
#
_symmetry.space_group_name_H-M   'P 1'
#
loop_
_entity.id
_entity.type
_entity.pdbx_description
1 polymer ?
#
loop_
_entity_poly.entity_id
_entity_poly.type
_entity_poly.pdbx_seq_one_letter_code
_entity_poly.pdbx_strand_id
1 'polypeptide(L)' 'MLAAVGLAQNLAALRALAHEGIQRGHMSLHARNVAIMAGATGDLIDLIAERMVEEHKIRLDRAKELMDEYRKKGKS' A
#
# COMPACT_ATOMS: atom_id res chain seq x y z
N MET A 1 21.05 25.86 -28.93
CA MET A 1 20.93 25.52 -27.49
C MET A 1 19.49 25.17 -27.16
N LEU A 2 19.00 24.00 -27.63
CA LEU A 2 17.58 23.59 -27.54
C LEU A 2 17.41 22.08 -27.24
N ALA A 3 18.49 21.34 -26.93
CA ALA A 3 18.45 19.88 -26.81
C ALA A 3 18.39 19.35 -25.36
N ALA A 4 18.26 20.22 -24.36
CA ALA A 4 18.35 19.82 -22.95
C ALA A 4 17.03 19.91 -22.16
N VAL A 5 15.98 20.51 -22.73
CA VAL A 5 14.72 20.77 -22.00
C VAL A 5 13.70 19.63 -22.15
N GLY A 6 13.84 18.80 -23.20
CA GLY A 6 12.93 17.66 -23.45
C GLY A 6 13.19 16.44 -22.55
N LEU A 7 14.44 16.21 -22.12
CA LEU A 7 14.81 15.04 -21.32
C LEU A 7 14.41 15.18 -19.84
N ALA A 8 14.40 16.41 -19.32
CA ALA A 8 14.02 16.70 -17.94
C ALA A 8 12.51 16.52 -17.69
N GLN A 9 11.66 16.78 -18.68
CA GLN A 9 10.20 16.61 -18.55
C GLN A 9 9.80 15.13 -18.42
N ASN A 10 10.46 14.23 -19.15
CA ASN A 10 10.23 12.79 -19.03
C ASN A 10 10.69 12.27 -17.65
N LEU A 11 11.83 12.76 -17.15
CA LEU A 11 12.32 12.42 -15.82
C LEU A 11 11.38 12.93 -14.71
N ALA A 12 10.79 14.12 -14.87
CA ALA A 12 9.82 14.67 -13.94
C ALA A 12 8.50 13.89 -13.93
N ALA A 13 8.02 13.40 -15.09
CA ALA A 13 6.81 12.58 -15.18
C ALA A 13 7.00 11.19 -14.56
N LEU A 14 8.13 10.51 -14.81
CA LEU A 14 8.48 9.25 -14.16
C LEU A 14 8.74 9.42 -12.66
N ARG A 15 9.35 10.54 -12.27
CA ARG A 15 9.57 10.89 -10.85
C ARG A 15 8.26 11.28 -10.17
N ALA A 16 7.31 11.91 -10.86
CA ALA A 16 5.98 12.21 -10.34
C ALA A 16 5.14 10.94 -10.21
N LEU A 17 5.19 10.00 -11.15
CA LEU A 17 4.57 8.67 -11.00
C LEU A 17 5.19 7.88 -9.85
N ALA A 18 6.52 7.92 -9.70
CA ALA A 18 7.19 7.33 -8.55
C ALA A 18 6.81 8.07 -7.26
N HIS A 19 6.68 9.39 -7.27
CA HIS A 19 6.39 10.20 -6.07
C HIS A 19 4.92 10.17 -5.67
N GLU A 20 3.96 10.12 -6.60
CA GLU A 20 2.53 9.89 -6.33
C GLU A 20 2.30 8.44 -5.86
N GLY A 21 3.02 7.47 -6.42
CA GLY A 21 3.07 6.09 -5.91
C GLY A 21 3.68 5.99 -4.50
N ILE A 22 4.75 6.75 -4.23
CA ILE A 22 5.40 6.83 -2.92
C ILE A 22 4.52 7.59 -1.90
N GLN A 23 3.80 8.63 -2.32
CA GLN A 23 2.91 9.43 -1.45
C GLN A 23 1.64 8.66 -1.06
N ARG A 24 1.01 7.90 -1.98
CA ARG A 24 -0.01 6.89 -1.59
C ARG A 24 0.60 5.77 -0.75
N GLY A 25 1.86 5.43 -1.00
CA GLY A 25 2.64 4.48 -0.21
C GLY A 25 2.93 4.90 1.23
N HIS A 26 2.97 6.20 1.55
CA HIS A 26 3.40 6.66 2.87
C HIS A 26 2.37 6.42 3.98
N MET A 27 1.06 6.61 3.72
CA MET A 27 0.02 6.18 4.69
C MET A 27 -0.19 4.66 4.68
N SER A 28 0.08 4.03 3.53
CA SER A 28 0.00 2.59 3.38
C SER A 28 1.11 1.85 4.14
N LEU A 29 2.32 2.42 4.28
CA LEU A 29 3.45 1.70 4.88
C LEU A 29 3.20 1.27 6.33
N HIS A 30 2.64 2.14 7.17
CA HIS A 30 2.34 1.77 8.55
C HIS A 30 1.28 0.67 8.62
N ALA A 31 0.21 0.78 7.84
CA ALA A 31 -0.83 -0.24 7.75
C ALA A 31 -0.30 -1.56 7.16
N ARG A 32 0.52 -1.52 6.10
CA ARG A 32 1.19 -2.69 5.51
C ARG A 32 2.12 -3.36 6.51
N ASN A 33 2.90 -2.60 7.28
CA ASN A 33 3.78 -3.17 8.31
C ASN A 33 2.94 -3.91 9.37
N VAL A 34 1.81 -3.34 9.78
CA VAL A 34 0.88 -3.99 10.71
C VAL A 34 0.25 -5.25 10.09
N ALA A 35 -0.13 -5.21 8.81
CA ALA A 35 -0.65 -6.37 8.09
C ALA A 35 0.42 -7.49 7.99
N ILE A 36 1.66 -7.15 7.67
CA ILE A 36 2.80 -8.09 7.63
C ILE A 36 3.04 -8.70 9.02
N MET A 37 3.02 -7.91 10.09
CA MET A 37 3.14 -8.41 11.46
C MET A 37 1.98 -9.32 11.87
N ALA A 38 0.79 -9.15 11.28
CA ALA A 38 -0.34 -10.06 11.46
C ALA A 38 -0.20 -11.37 10.65
N GLY A 39 0.81 -11.47 9.80
CA GLY A 39 1.07 -12.63 8.94
C GLY A 39 0.45 -12.54 7.54
N ALA A 40 0.02 -11.35 7.11
CA ALA A 40 -0.44 -11.14 5.74
C ALA A 40 0.73 -11.29 4.75
N THR A 41 0.47 -11.94 3.62
CA THR A 41 1.48 -12.21 2.58
C THR A 41 0.93 -11.95 1.19
N GLY A 42 1.78 -11.45 0.28
CA GLY A 42 1.39 -11.15 -1.09
C GLY A 42 0.26 -10.12 -1.14
N ASP A 43 -0.78 -10.42 -1.91
CA ASP A 43 -1.92 -9.51 -2.16
C ASP A 43 -2.76 -9.23 -0.89
N LEU A 44 -2.69 -10.10 0.13
CA LEU A 44 -3.37 -9.88 1.41
C LEU A 44 -2.82 -8.68 2.18
N ILE A 45 -1.56 -8.31 1.95
CA ILE A 45 -0.94 -7.16 2.61
C ILE A 45 -1.68 -5.88 2.22
N ASP A 46 -1.93 -5.69 0.93
CA ASP A 46 -2.62 -4.51 0.41
C ASP A 46 -4.09 -4.49 0.82
N LEU A 47 -4.78 -5.64 0.69
CA LEU A 47 -6.17 -5.79 1.11
C LEU A 47 -6.40 -5.44 2.58
N ILE A 48 -5.55 -5.95 3.49
CA ILE A 48 -5.70 -5.69 4.91
C ILE A 48 -5.25 -4.28 5.27
N ALA A 49 -4.18 -3.78 4.65
CA ALA A 49 -3.73 -2.41 4.87
C ALA A 49 -4.81 -1.39 4.46
N GLU A 50 -5.39 -1.55 3.27
CA GLU A 50 -6.47 -0.69 2.78
C GLU A 50 -7.67 -0.74 3.73
N ARG A 51 -8.08 -1.94 4.14
CA ARG A 51 -9.22 -2.10 5.04
C ARG A 51 -9.00 -1.47 6.41
N MET A 52 -7.80 -1.59 6.97
CA MET A 52 -7.45 -0.92 8.23
C MET A 52 -7.46 0.61 8.11
N VAL A 53 -7.03 1.15 6.96
CA VAL A 53 -7.06 2.59 6.69
C VAL A 53 -8.50 3.08 6.53
N GLU A 54 -9.34 2.36 5.78
CA GLU A 54 -10.78 2.65 5.66
C GLU A 54 -11.46 2.70 7.03
N GLU A 55 -11.16 1.72 7.89
CA GLU A 55 -11.74 1.64 9.23
C GLU A 55 -11.08 2.59 10.24
N HIS A 56 -10.02 3.32 9.87
CA HIS A 56 -9.16 4.11 10.77
C HIS A 56 -8.65 3.30 11.98
N LYS A 57 -8.46 1.99 11.80
CA LYS A 57 -8.05 1.02 12.83
C LYS A 57 -6.78 0.31 12.42
N ILE A 58 -5.67 1.06 12.41
CA ILE A 58 -4.35 0.51 12.08
C ILE A 58 -3.75 -0.10 13.35
N ARG A 59 -4.14 -1.33 13.67
CA ARG A 59 -3.65 -2.07 14.84
C ARG A 59 -3.52 -3.56 14.55
N LEU A 60 -2.59 -4.21 15.24
CA LEU A 60 -2.28 -5.64 15.03
C LEU A 60 -3.46 -6.56 15.35
N ASP A 61 -4.25 -6.22 16.37
CA ASP A 61 -5.48 -6.93 16.73
C ASP A 61 -6.48 -6.93 15.56
N ARG A 62 -6.78 -5.76 14.99
CA ARG A 62 -7.70 -5.65 13.86
C ARG A 62 -7.16 -6.33 12.59
N ALA A 63 -5.85 -6.23 12.33
CA ALA A 63 -5.23 -6.90 11.20
C ALA A 63 -5.38 -8.43 11.26
N LYS A 64 -5.27 -9.03 12.45
CA LYS A 64 -5.47 -10.48 12.66
C LYS A 64 -6.92 -10.89 12.46
N GLU A 65 -7.88 -10.09 12.93
CA GLU A 65 -9.30 -10.33 12.68
C GLU A 65 -9.61 -10.34 11.18
N LEU A 66 -9.12 -9.32 10.45
CA LEU A 66 -9.27 -9.23 9.00
C LEU A 66 -8.65 -10.44 8.29
N MET A 67 -7.45 -10.87 8.69
CA MET A 67 -6.81 -12.08 8.16
C MET A 67 -7.72 -13.32 8.29
N ASP A 68 -8.33 -13.51 9.46
CA ASP A 68 -9.25 -14.63 9.69
C ASP A 68 -10.55 -14.51 8.90
N GLU A 69 -11.10 -13.29 8.74
CA GLU A 69 -12.26 -13.02 7.89
C GLU A 69 -11.99 -13.41 6.44
N TYR A 70 -10.86 -12.96 5.86
CA TYR A 70 -10.46 -13.29 4.50
C TYR A 70 -10.14 -14.78 4.33
N ARG A 71 -9.49 -15.41 5.33
CA ARG A 71 -9.19 -16.84 5.31
C ARG A 71 -10.44 -17.72 5.36
N LYS A 72 -11.50 -17.29 6.04
CA LYS A 72 -12.80 -17.99 6.06
C LYS A 72 -13.57 -17.81 4.76
N LYS A 73 -13.54 -16.61 4.16
CA LYS A 73 -14.19 -16.33 2.86
C LYS A 73 -13.58 -17.12 1.70
N GLY A 74 -12.27 -17.36 1.69
CA GLY A 74 -11.59 -18.13 0.64
C GLY A 74 -11.76 -19.65 0.73
N LYS A 75 -12.47 -20.17 1.72
CA LYS A 75 -12.70 -21.61 1.95
C LYS A 75 -14.09 -22.10 1.53
N SER A 76 -14.87 -21.27 0.83
CA SER A 76 -16.22 -21.62 0.37
C SER A 76 -16.29 -21.90 -1.12
#